data_AF-A0A662TVL3-F1
#
_entry.id   AF-A0A662TVL3-F1
#
_cell.length_a   1.000
_cell.length_b   1.000
_cell.length_c   1.000
_cell.angle_alpha   90.00
_cell.angle_beta   90.00
_cell.angle_gamma   90.00
#
_symmetry.space_group_name_H-M   'P 1'
#
loop_
_entity.id
_entity.type
_entity.pdbx_description
1 polymer ?
#
loop_
_entity_poly.entity_id
_entity_poly.type
_entity_poly.pdbx_seq_one_letter_code
_entity_poly.pdbx_strand_id
1 'polypeptide(L)'
;MKLAKEISLEEYKEAYREIRKEEEKRGFLVHLVVYALVNTMLIAINLIYSPEAIWFFYPLIGWGIGISMHYLFGVRWIETELKEREAKAEYRAREVKSK
;
A
#
# COMPACT_ATOMS: atom_id res chain seq x y z
N MET A 1 0.33 36.25 -15.85
CA MET A 1 -0.41 35.20 -15.13
C MET A 1 -0.66 34.07 -16.13
N LYS A 2 0.11 32.97 -16.08
CA LYS A 2 -0.10 31.84 -17.01
C LYS A 2 -1.49 31.29 -16.73
N LEU A 3 -2.40 31.36 -17.70
CA LEU A 3 -3.65 30.61 -17.67
C LEU A 3 -3.28 29.15 -17.39
N ALA A 4 -3.74 28.62 -16.27
CA ALA A 4 -3.78 27.18 -16.07
C ALA A 4 -4.54 26.61 -17.27
N LYS A 5 -3.86 25.83 -18.13
CA LYS A 5 -4.56 25.03 -19.12
C LYS A 5 -5.59 24.20 -18.35
N GLU A 6 -6.85 24.34 -18.71
CA GLU A 6 -7.90 23.44 -18.22
C GLU A 6 -7.48 22.01 -18.59
N ILE A 7 -7.05 21.25 -17.59
CA ILE A 7 -6.71 19.83 -17.72
C ILE A 7 -8.01 19.05 -17.83
N SER A 8 -8.06 18.10 -18.76
CA SER A 8 -9.23 17.21 -18.87
C SER A 8 -9.37 16.34 -17.63
N LEU A 9 -10.60 15.93 -17.32
CA LEU A 9 -10.86 15.04 -16.18
C LEU A 9 -10.07 13.72 -16.27
N GLU A 10 -9.87 13.20 -17.48
CA GLU A 10 -9.12 11.96 -17.70
C GLU A 10 -7.62 12.14 -17.43
N GLU A 11 -7.01 13.24 -17.90
CA GLU A 11 -5.62 13.59 -17.57
C GLU A 11 -5.42 13.75 -16.05
N TYR A 12 -6.39 14.38 -15.37
CA TYR A 12 -6.37 14.51 -13.91
C TYR A 12 -6.43 13.13 -13.21
N LYS A 13 -7.35 12.26 -13.61
CA LYS A 13 -7.48 10.91 -13.02
C LYS A 13 -6.23 10.08 -13.24
N GLU A 14 -5.65 10.12 -14.44
CA GLU A 14 -4.42 9.40 -14.74
C GLU A 14 -3.26 9.86 -13.85
N ALA A 15 -3.03 11.18 -13.74
CA ALA A 15 -2.03 11.74 -12.85
C ALA A 15 -2.28 11.37 -11.37
N TYR A 16 -3.54 11.42 -10.93
CA TYR A 16 -3.93 11.03 -9.58
C TYR A 16 -3.63 9.54 -9.31
N ARG A 17 -3.95 8.65 -10.26
CA ARG A 17 -3.67 7.21 -10.12
C ARG A 17 -2.18 6.94 -9.99
N GLU A 18 -1.34 7.61 -10.78
CA GLU A 18 0.11 7.44 -10.71
C GLU A 18 0.66 7.89 -9.34
N ILE A 19 0.25 9.07 -8.85
CA ILE A 19 0.64 9.54 -7.50
C ILE A 19 0.23 8.52 -6.43
N ARG A 20 -1.01 8.02 -6.48
CA ARG A 20 -1.50 7.03 -5.53
C ARG A 20 -0.71 5.71 -5.58
N LYS A 21 -0.35 5.23 -6.77
CA LYS A 21 0.50 4.04 -6.92
C LYS A 21 1.88 4.26 -6.30
N GLU A 22 2.48 5.43 -6.47
CA GLU A 22 3.78 5.77 -5.89
C GLU A 22 3.73 5.84 -4.35
N GLU A 23 2.69 6.47 -3.81
CA GLU A 23 2.47 6.56 -2.37
C GLU A 23 2.33 5.18 -1.72
N GLU A 24 1.53 4.28 -2.30
CA GLU A 24 1.36 2.92 -1.77
C GLU A 24 2.64 2.10 -1.88
N LYS A 25 3.41 2.22 -2.98
CA LYS A 25 4.72 1.57 -3.11
C LYS A 25 5.69 2.05 -2.03
N ARG A 26 5.72 3.35 -1.75
CA ARG A 26 6.57 3.93 -0.70
C ARG A 26 6.12 3.47 0.68
N GLY A 27 4.82 3.46 0.94
CA GLY A 27 4.24 2.95 2.18
C GLY A 27 4.60 1.47 2.41
N PHE A 28 4.43 0.63 1.39
CA PHE A 28 4.81 -0.78 1.41
C PHE A 28 6.31 -0.96 1.69
N LEU A 29 7.18 -0.18 1.03
CA LEU A 29 8.63 -0.26 1.24
C LEU A 29 9.02 0.03 2.69
N VAL A 30 8.40 1.02 3.33
CA VAL A 30 8.64 1.31 4.76
C VAL A 30 8.30 0.10 5.62
N HIS A 31 7.13 -0.53 5.41
CA HIS A 31 6.73 -1.72 6.16
C HIS A 31 7.68 -2.90 5.91
N LEU A 32 8.11 -3.09 4.67
CA LEU A 32 9.06 -4.14 4.30
C LEU A 32 10.42 -3.96 4.99
N VAL A 33 10.93 -2.73 5.04
CA VAL A 33 12.19 -2.41 5.73
C VAL A 33 12.06 -2.65 7.23
N VAL A 34 10.98 -2.17 7.86
CA VAL A 34 10.73 -2.41 9.29
C VAL A 34 10.62 -3.90 9.57
N TYR A 35 9.90 -4.65 8.74
CA TYR A 35 9.78 -6.11 8.85
C TYR A 35 11.15 -6.79 8.80
N ALA A 36 12.00 -6.43 7.83
CA ALA A 36 13.33 -7.01 7.69
C ALA A 36 14.24 -6.70 8.88
N LEU A 37 14.28 -5.43 9.32
CA LEU A 37 15.13 -5.00 10.44
C LEU A 37 14.70 -5.66 11.76
N VAL A 38 13.41 -5.63 12.08
CA VAL A 38 12.89 -6.21 13.31
C VAL A 38 13.09 -7.72 13.32
N ASN A 39 12.77 -8.43 12.22
CA ASN A 39 12.96 -9.88 12.20
C ASN A 39 14.43 -10.29 12.25
N THR A 40 15.33 -9.53 11.60
CA THR A 40 16.78 -9.79 11.72
C THR A 40 17.23 -9.66 13.18
N MET A 41 16.78 -8.61 13.88
CA MET A 41 17.05 -8.41 15.30
C MET A 41 16.47 -9.56 16.15
N LEU A 42 15.23 -9.99 15.91
CA LEU A 42 14.60 -11.08 16.66
C LEU A 42 15.29 -12.42 16.42
N ILE A 43 15.71 -12.70 15.18
CA ILE A 43 16.52 -13.89 14.85
C ILE A 43 17.82 -13.86 15.66
N ALA A 44 18.54 -12.73 15.67
CA ALA A 44 19.78 -12.60 16.43
C ALA A 44 19.55 -12.82 17.93
N ILE A 45 18.53 -12.19 18.51
CA ILE A 45 18.17 -12.35 19.92
C ILE A 45 17.86 -13.83 20.22
N ASN A 46 17.06 -14.49 19.38
CA ASN A 46 16.70 -15.87 19.62
C ASN A 46 17.94 -16.77 19.62
N LEU A 47 18.80 -16.66 18.62
CA LEU A 47 19.97 -17.52 18.48
C LEU A 47 21.03 -17.28 19.56
N ILE A 48 21.14 -16.04 20.08
CA ILE A 48 22.11 -15.70 21.14
C ILE A 48 21.61 -16.14 22.51
N TYR A 49 20.36 -15.84 22.85
CA TYR A 49 19.86 -15.98 24.23
C TYR A 49 19.04 -17.24 24.48
N SER A 50 18.50 -17.87 23.44
CA SER A 50 17.65 -19.06 23.58
C SER A 50 17.80 -20.01 22.38
N PRO A 51 19.02 -20.48 22.07
CA PRO A 51 19.26 -21.33 20.88
C PRO A 51 18.51 -22.66 20.93
N GLU A 52 18.19 -23.17 22.12
CA GLU A 52 17.41 -24.40 22.33
C GLU A 52 15.93 -24.27 21.92
N ALA A 53 15.41 -23.05 21.77
CA ALA A 53 14.02 -22.79 21.45
C ALA A 53 13.88 -21.81 20.28
N ILE A 54 13.56 -22.28 19.09
CA ILE A 54 13.49 -21.45 17.87
C ILE A 54 12.13 -20.74 17.73
N TRP A 55 11.92 -19.68 18.52
CA TRP A 55 10.68 -18.91 18.54
C TRP A 55 10.60 -17.80 17.47
N PHE A 56 11.70 -17.40 16.83
CA PHE A 56 11.68 -16.32 15.83
C PHE A 56 10.78 -16.62 14.62
N PHE A 57 10.48 -17.90 14.34
CA PHE A 57 9.60 -18.30 13.25
C PHE A 57 8.17 -17.74 13.39
N TYR A 58 7.67 -17.62 14.61
CA TYR A 58 6.31 -17.13 14.85
C TYR A 58 6.10 -15.68 14.39
N PRO A 59 6.91 -14.69 14.85
CA PRO A 59 6.80 -13.32 14.32
C PRO A 59 7.16 -13.24 12.84
N LEU A 60 8.16 -14.01 12.37
CA LEU A 60 8.57 -13.99 10.96
C LEU A 60 7.41 -14.37 10.03
N ILE A 61 6.76 -15.50 10.28
CA ILE A 61 5.64 -15.98 9.48
C ILE A 61 4.40 -15.12 9.72
N GLY A 62 4.06 -14.85 10.98
CA GLY A 62 2.86 -14.09 11.34
C GLY A 62 2.84 -12.70 10.72
N TRP A 63 3.94 -11.95 10.81
CA TRP A 63 4.04 -10.64 10.18
C TRP A 63 4.26 -10.74 8.67
N GLY A 64 4.90 -11.82 8.19
CA GLY A 64 5.11 -12.07 6.76
C GLY A 64 3.78 -12.17 5.99
N ILE A 65 2.73 -12.71 6.62
CA ILE A 65 1.37 -12.70 6.07
C ILE A 65 0.86 -11.26 5.93
N GLY A 66 1.03 -10.42 6.96
CA GLY A 66 0.63 -9.01 6.92
C GLY A 66 1.34 -8.23 5.81
N ILE A 67 2.66 -8.39 5.68
CA ILE A 67 3.44 -7.79 4.59
C ILE A 67 2.96 -8.25 3.21
N SER A 68 2.65 -9.54 3.06
CA SER A 68 2.11 -10.09 1.82
C SER A 68 0.77 -9.44 1.46
N MET A 69 -0.10 -9.22 2.45
CA MET A 69 -1.37 -8.53 2.24
C MET A 69 -1.17 -7.06 1.86
N HIS A 70 -0.26 -6.34 2.51
CA HIS A 70 0.08 -4.97 2.11
C HIS A 70 0.57 -4.88 0.66
N TYR A 71 1.39 -5.84 0.22
CA TYR A 71 1.81 -5.91 -1.18
C TYR A 71 0.64 -6.16 -2.12
N LEU A 72 -0.19 -7.17 -1.83
CA LEU A 72 -1.29 -7.57 -2.71
C LEU A 72 -2.31 -6.43 -2.88
N PHE A 73 -2.80 -5.88 -1.76
CA PHE A 73 -3.84 -4.87 -1.81
C PHE A 73 -3.29 -3.47 -2.12
N GLY A 74 -2.18 -3.07 -1.50
CA GLY A 74 -1.62 -1.73 -1.68
C GLY A 74 -0.82 -1.55 -2.96
N VAL A 75 -0.18 -2.60 -3.50
CA VAL A 75 0.73 -2.46 -4.65
C VAL A 75 0.23 -3.24 -5.88
N ARG A 76 -0.15 -4.51 -5.72
CA ARG A 76 -0.50 -5.37 -6.86
C ARG A 76 -1.89 -5.07 -7.41
N TRP A 77 -2.85 -4.74 -6.55
CA TRP A 77 -4.27 -4.54 -6.93
C TRP A 77 -4.74 -3.09 -6.87
N ILE A 78 -3.84 -2.15 -6.60
CA ILE A 78 -4.16 -0.72 -6.47
C ILE A 78 -4.85 -0.13 -7.71
N GLU A 79 -4.50 -0.60 -8.92
CA GLU A 79 -5.14 -0.10 -10.14
C GLU A 79 -6.63 -0.46 -10.21
N THR A 80 -6.97 -1.70 -9.85
CA THR A 80 -8.37 -2.16 -9.79
C THR A 80 -9.13 -1.37 -8.73
N GLU A 81 -8.53 -1.19 -7.56
CA GLU A 81 -9.14 -0.45 -6.45
C GLU A 81 -9.40 1.02 -6.80
N LEU A 82 -8.43 1.70 -7.44
CA LEU A 82 -8.59 3.09 -7.84
C LEU A 82 -9.71 3.26 -8.88
N LYS A 83 -9.80 2.37 -9.87
CA LYS A 83 -10.89 2.38 -10.86
C LYS A 83 -12.25 2.18 -10.21
N GLU A 84 -12.37 1.27 -9.25
CA GLU A 84 -13.62 1.04 -8.52
C GLU A 84 -14.01 2.27 -7.69
N ARG A 85 -13.06 2.88 -6.99
CA ARG A 85 -13.27 4.11 -6.20
C ARG A 85 -13.72 5.27 -7.08
N GLU A 86 -13.11 5.44 -8.25
CA GLU A 86 -13.50 6.47 -9.23
C GLU A 86 -14.90 6.24 -9.77
N ALA A 87 -15.26 5.02 -10.17
CA ALA A 87 -16.61 4.69 -10.62
C ALA A 87 -17.66 4.99 -9.54
N LYS A 88 -17.37 4.65 -8.29
CA LYS A 88 -18.22 4.96 -7.14
C LYS A 88 -18.35 6.46 -6.89
N ALA A 89 -17.27 7.22 -7.06
CA ALA A 89 -17.27 8.66 -6.92
C ALA A 89 -18.12 9.34 -8.02
N GLU A 90 -17.99 8.89 -9.26
CA GLU A 90 -18.81 9.37 -10.38
C GLU A 90 -20.29 9.08 -10.19
N TYR A 91 -20.64 7.86 -9.78
CA TYR A 91 -22.02 7.47 -9.49
C TYR A 91 -22.65 8.41 -8.44
N ARG A 92 -21.93 8.64 -7.33
CA ARG A 92 -22.37 9.56 -6.26
C ARG A 92 -22.52 11.00 -6.75
N ALA A 93 -21.59 11.48 -7.57
CA ALA A 93 -21.66 12.83 -8.12
C ALA A 93 -22.88 13.01 -9.05
N ARG A 94 -23.24 11.97 -9.81
CA ARG A 94 -24.45 11.98 -10.67
C ARG A 94 -25.73 11.97 -9.84
N GLU A 95 -25.81 11.16 -8.79
CA GLU A 95 -26.97 11.15 -7.89
C GLU A 95 -27.21 12.51 -7.23
N VAL A 96 -26.16 13.18 -6.77
CA VAL A 96 -26.26 14.52 -6.17
C VAL A 96 -26.77 15.56 -7.17
N LYS A 97 -26.33 15.50 -8.43
CA LYS A 97 -26.81 16.41 -9.49
C LYS A 97 -28.25 16.15 -9.95
N SER A 98 -28.76 14.94 -9.69
CA SER A 98 -30.12 14.55 -10.08
C SER A 98 -31.17 14.89 -9.02
N LYS A 99 -30.74 15.35 -7.84
CA LYS A 99 -31.61 15.85 -6.76
C LYS A 99 -31.67 17.38 -6.81
#